data_AF-A0A1Y1YDU0-F1
#
_entry.id   AF-A0A1Y1YDU0-F1
#
_cell.length_a   1.000
_cell.length_b   1.000
_cell.length_c   1.000
_cell.angle_alpha   90.00
_cell.angle_beta   90.00
_cell.angle_gamma   90.00
#
_symmetry.space_group_name_H-M   'P 1'
#
loop_
_entity.id
_entity.type
_entity.pdbx_description
1 polymer ?
#
loop_
_entity_poly.entity_id
_entity_poly.type
_entity_poly.pdbx_seq_one_letter_code
_entity_poly.pdbx_strand_id
1 'polypeptide(L)'
;MQTHLSSLSSTTTVVTTAALTTNFEEIQNELKKALDHIEQGAILKAFEVLVSITDVVVSNCEALGLTSDEAPFNVYDREGFWQGINHCWLYALSRTTTARSDKDQLRETHLFHLRDSVIAWCDILERYGLVDYEMGFWELDILEAIEASILAANNIRIDGNLSDNSTITTESV
;
A
#
# COMPACT_ATOMS: atom_id res chain seq x y z
N MET A 1 -60.87 -9.41 33.22
CA MET A 1 -59.52 -10.01 33.16
C MET A 1 -59.31 -10.40 31.70
N GLN A 2 -58.61 -9.60 30.89
CA GLN A 2 -57.14 -9.61 30.72
C GLN A 2 -56.64 -11.06 30.45
N THR A 3 -56.00 -11.43 29.35
CA THR A 3 -55.11 -10.65 28.46
C THR A 3 -54.93 -11.40 27.13
N HIS A 4 -54.91 -10.64 26.04
CA HIS A 4 -54.50 -11.05 24.69
C HIS A 4 -52.96 -11.06 24.67
N LEU A 5 -52.32 -12.19 24.32
CA LEU A 5 -50.86 -12.25 24.10
C LEU A 5 -50.62 -12.72 22.67
N SER A 6 -50.64 -11.73 21.78
CA SER A 6 -50.15 -11.82 20.41
C SER A 6 -48.62 -11.96 20.47
N SER A 7 -48.08 -13.13 20.12
CA SER A 7 -46.64 -13.31 19.91
C SER A 7 -46.25 -12.67 18.58
N LEU A 8 -45.82 -11.41 18.62
CA LEU A 8 -45.09 -10.77 17.52
C LEU A 8 -43.67 -11.32 17.52
N SER A 9 -43.37 -12.22 16.60
CA SER A 9 -41.99 -12.56 16.23
C SER A 9 -41.39 -11.34 15.52
N SER A 10 -40.78 -10.44 16.28
CA SER A 10 -39.94 -9.40 15.70
C SER A 10 -38.71 -10.07 15.12
N THR A 11 -38.72 -10.26 13.80
CA THR A 11 -37.52 -10.49 13.00
C THR A 11 -36.67 -9.24 13.13
N THR A 12 -35.77 -9.20 14.12
CA THR A 12 -34.70 -8.21 14.14
C THR A 12 -33.72 -8.60 13.05
N THR A 13 -34.00 -8.17 11.82
CA THR A 13 -32.98 -7.96 10.81
C THR A 13 -32.05 -6.89 11.37
N VAL A 14 -30.99 -7.33 12.05
CA VAL A 14 -29.89 -6.44 12.39
C VAL A 14 -29.19 -6.12 11.07
N VAL A 15 -29.64 -5.03 10.44
CA VAL A 15 -28.86 -4.31 9.45
C VAL A 15 -27.73 -3.65 10.22
N THR A 16 -26.67 -4.42 10.50
CA THR A 16 -25.40 -3.84 10.92
C THR A 16 -24.66 -3.52 9.64
N THR A 17 -24.53 -2.22 9.38
CA THR A 17 -23.46 -1.56 8.65
C THR A 17 -22.35 -2.52 8.26
N ALA A 18 -22.05 -2.63 6.96
CA ALA A 18 -20.83 -3.26 6.46
C ALA A 18 -19.62 -2.46 6.94
N ALA A 19 -19.31 -2.56 8.23
CA ALA A 19 -17.95 -2.44 8.71
C ALA A 19 -17.25 -3.60 8.04
N LEU A 20 -16.45 -3.30 7.00
CA LEU A 20 -15.55 -4.25 6.38
C LEU A 20 -14.67 -4.80 7.50
N THR A 21 -15.05 -5.91 8.10
CA THR A 21 -14.13 -6.74 8.86
C THR A 21 -13.23 -7.39 7.83
N THR A 22 -12.32 -6.61 7.26
CA THR A 22 -11.29 -7.15 6.39
C THR A 22 -10.48 -8.12 7.24
N ASN A 23 -10.53 -9.40 6.88
CA ASN A 23 -9.81 -10.43 7.58
C ASN A 23 -8.37 -10.53 7.03
N PHE A 24 -7.46 -11.18 7.77
CA PHE A 24 -6.08 -11.36 7.35
C PHE A 24 -5.93 -12.05 5.99
N GLU A 25 -6.85 -12.96 5.64
CA GLU A 25 -6.83 -13.67 4.35
C GLU A 25 -7.08 -12.72 3.18
N GLU A 26 -8.04 -11.81 3.31
CA GLU A 26 -8.31 -10.76 2.33
C GLU A 26 -7.10 -9.84 2.15
N ILE A 27 -6.47 -9.40 3.25
CA ILE A 27 -5.25 -8.59 3.21
C ILE A 27 -4.14 -9.32 2.45
N GLN A 28 -3.89 -10.59 2.80
CA GLN A 28 -2.87 -11.39 2.13
C GLN A 28 -3.17 -11.61 0.65
N ASN A 29 -4.44 -11.76 0.28
CA ASN A 29 -4.85 -11.91 -1.12
C ASN A 29 -4.66 -10.62 -1.92
N GLU A 30 -4.98 -9.45 -1.36
CA GLU A 30 -4.70 -8.16 -2.00
C GLU A 30 -3.20 -7.87 -2.13
N LEU A 31 -2.40 -8.20 -1.11
CA LEU A 31 -0.93 -8.10 -1.20
C LEU A 31 -0.37 -8.99 -2.32
N LYS A 32 -0.84 -10.24 -2.44
CA LYS A 32 -0.45 -11.13 -3.55
C LYS A 32 -0.84 -10.55 -4.90
N LYS A 33 -2.05 -9.98 -5.04
CA LYS A 33 -2.49 -9.32 -6.28
C LYS A 33 -1.58 -8.15 -6.65
N ALA A 34 -1.16 -7.34 -5.68
CA ALA A 34 -0.20 -6.26 -5.92
C ALA A 34 1.13 -6.79 -6.46
N LEU A 35 1.67 -7.87 -5.85
CA LEU A 35 2.89 -8.54 -6.34
C LEU A 35 2.72 -9.09 -7.75
N ASP A 36 1.59 -9.74 -8.06
CA ASP A 36 1.29 -10.22 -9.40
C ASP A 36 1.27 -9.09 -10.44
N HIS A 37 0.75 -7.91 -10.05
CA HIS A 37 0.73 -6.73 -10.92
C HIS A 37 2.14 -6.18 -11.15
N ILE A 38 3.02 -6.24 -10.16
CA ILE A 38 4.43 -5.87 -10.28
C ILE A 38 5.14 -6.78 -11.28
N GLU A 39 4.97 -8.10 -11.18
CA GLU A 39 5.56 -9.08 -12.11
C GLU A 39 5.03 -8.92 -13.56
N GLN A 40 3.77 -8.48 -13.68
CA GLN A 40 3.17 -8.14 -14.97
C GLN A 40 3.63 -6.78 -15.51
N GLY A 41 4.40 -6.00 -14.74
CA GLY A 41 4.85 -4.65 -15.07
C GLY A 41 3.71 -3.63 -15.13
N ALA A 42 2.59 -3.91 -14.47
CA ALA A 42 1.44 -3.02 -14.27
C ALA A 42 1.65 -2.18 -13.00
N ILE A 43 2.76 -1.43 -12.94
CA ILE A 43 3.28 -0.83 -11.69
C ILE A 43 2.27 0.13 -11.05
N LEU A 44 1.66 1.04 -11.81
CA LEU A 44 0.68 1.99 -11.27
C LEU A 44 -0.45 1.27 -10.52
N LYS A 45 -1.02 0.23 -11.13
CA LYS A 45 -2.11 -0.54 -10.52
C LYS A 45 -1.65 -1.32 -9.29
N ALA A 46 -0.43 -1.85 -9.30
CA ALA A 46 0.13 -2.52 -8.13
C ALA A 46 0.19 -1.56 -6.93
N PHE A 47 0.64 -0.32 -7.17
CA PHE A 47 0.69 0.71 -6.13
C PHE A 47 -0.70 1.17 -5.68
N GLU A 48 -1.69 1.27 -6.58
CA GLU A 48 -3.07 1.55 -6.20
C GLU A 48 -3.62 0.50 -5.21
N VAL A 49 -3.39 -0.79 -5.50
CA VAL A 49 -3.77 -1.89 -4.59
C VAL A 49 -2.99 -1.80 -3.28
N LEU A 50 -1.68 -1.59 -3.34
CA LEU A 50 -0.81 -1.56 -2.16
C LEU A 50 -1.13 -0.40 -1.23
N VAL A 51 -1.41 0.80 -1.78
CA VAL A 51 -1.90 1.96 -1.02
C VAL A 51 -3.24 1.64 -0.37
N SER A 52 -4.20 1.14 -1.16
CA SER A 52 -5.54 0.86 -0.66
C SER A 52 -5.53 -0.16 0.48
N ILE A 53 -4.74 -1.23 0.38
CA ILE A 53 -4.70 -2.24 1.43
C ILE A 53 -3.94 -1.76 2.67
N THR A 54 -2.87 -0.98 2.49
CA THR A 54 -2.13 -0.39 3.61
C THR A 54 -3.02 0.58 4.40
N ASP A 55 -3.83 1.38 3.72
CA ASP A 55 -4.78 2.29 4.36
C ASP A 55 -5.82 1.56 5.23
N VAL A 56 -6.36 0.45 4.72
CA VAL A 56 -7.27 -0.43 5.47
C VAL A 56 -6.58 -1.02 6.69
N VAL A 57 -5.35 -1.53 6.54
CA VAL A 57 -4.58 -2.12 7.64
C VAL A 57 -4.28 -1.09 8.73
N VAL A 58 -3.81 0.09 8.35
CA VAL A 58 -3.45 1.17 9.29
C VAL A 58 -4.70 1.69 10.02
N SER A 59 -5.80 1.89 9.29
CA SER A 59 -7.06 2.36 9.87
C SER A 59 -7.71 1.35 10.83
N ASN A 60 -7.45 0.05 10.64
CA ASN A 60 -8.06 -1.04 11.43
C ASN A 60 -7.03 -1.80 12.28
N CYS A 61 -5.81 -1.29 12.46
CA CYS A 61 -4.71 -2.03 13.08
C CYS A 61 -5.05 -2.54 14.49
N GLU A 62 -5.78 -1.77 15.29
CA GLU A 62 -6.25 -2.18 16.62
C GLU A 62 -7.27 -3.33 16.53
N ALA A 63 -8.26 -3.21 15.65
CA ALA A 63 -9.28 -4.24 15.43
C ALA A 63 -8.70 -5.54 14.86
N LEU A 64 -7.59 -5.45 14.11
CA LEU A 64 -6.82 -6.57 13.59
C LEU A 64 -5.91 -7.21 14.64
N GLY A 65 -5.80 -6.64 15.85
CA GLY A 65 -4.90 -7.14 16.89
C GLY A 65 -3.42 -6.87 16.59
N LEU A 66 -3.12 -5.87 15.75
CA LEU A 66 -1.77 -5.50 15.36
C LEU A 66 -1.12 -4.48 16.32
N THR A 67 -1.80 -4.03 17.37
CA THR A 67 -1.34 -2.95 18.27
C THR A 67 -1.01 -3.39 19.71
N SER A 68 -1.51 -4.52 20.19
CA SER A 68 -1.35 -4.94 21.59
C SER A 68 -0.34 -6.06 21.78
N ASP A 69 0.48 -5.97 22.83
CA ASP A 69 1.36 -7.03 23.33
C ASP A 69 0.68 -7.92 24.40
N GLU A 70 -0.46 -7.49 24.96
CA GLU A 70 -1.11 -8.16 26.08
C GLU A 70 -2.21 -9.13 25.65
N ALA A 71 -1.85 -10.42 25.46
CA ALA A 71 -2.64 -11.58 25.90
C ALA A 71 -1.90 -12.90 25.58
N PRO A 72 -2.05 -13.96 26.40
CA PRO A 72 -1.21 -15.18 26.37
C PRO A 72 -1.44 -16.13 25.18
N PHE A 73 -2.08 -15.63 24.11
CA PHE A 73 -2.47 -16.38 22.92
C PHE A 73 -2.26 -15.52 21.66
N ASN A 74 -1.01 -15.14 21.35
CA ASN A 74 -0.67 -14.59 20.04
C ASN A 74 -0.97 -15.66 18.97
N VAL A 75 -2.20 -15.68 18.46
CA VAL A 75 -2.63 -16.59 17.39
C VAL A 75 -1.99 -16.20 16.06
N TYR A 76 -1.53 -14.95 15.93
CA TYR A 76 -0.99 -14.39 14.70
C TYR A 76 0.40 -13.78 14.90
N ASP A 77 1.28 -14.00 13.93
CA ASP A 77 2.61 -13.42 13.86
C ASP A 77 2.52 -11.95 13.40
N ARG A 78 2.33 -11.05 14.38
CA ARG A 78 2.23 -9.59 14.15
C ARG A 78 3.48 -9.04 13.48
N GLU A 79 4.65 -9.42 14.01
CA GLU A 79 5.94 -8.96 13.49
C GLU A 79 6.12 -9.43 12.04
N GLY A 80 5.88 -10.72 11.77
CA GLY A 80 5.91 -11.26 10.42
C GLY A 80 4.92 -10.60 9.47
N PHE A 81 3.76 -10.15 9.97
CA PHE A 81 2.80 -9.39 9.17
C PHE A 81 3.33 -8.01 8.77
N TRP A 82 3.83 -7.22 9.73
CA TRP A 82 4.40 -5.90 9.45
C TRP A 82 5.64 -6.01 8.55
N GLN A 83 6.54 -6.95 8.84
CA GLN A 83 7.65 -7.29 7.95
C GLN A 83 7.15 -7.63 6.56
N GLY A 84 6.10 -8.44 6.42
CA GLY A 84 5.51 -8.79 5.12
C GLY A 84 5.07 -7.56 4.32
N ILE A 85 4.36 -6.62 4.96
CA ILE A 85 3.97 -5.36 4.33
C ILE A 85 5.19 -4.52 3.94
N ASN A 86 6.16 -4.37 4.83
CA ASN A 86 7.38 -3.59 4.58
C ASN A 86 8.16 -4.14 3.38
N HIS A 87 8.36 -5.46 3.33
CA HIS A 87 9.02 -6.11 2.20
C HIS A 87 8.23 -5.94 0.89
N CYS A 88 6.89 -5.97 0.93
CA CYS A 88 6.07 -5.71 -0.25
C CYS A 88 6.29 -4.28 -0.78
N TRP A 89 6.35 -3.29 0.11
CA TRP A 89 6.64 -1.90 -0.25
C TRP A 89 8.02 -1.73 -0.87
N LEU A 90 9.06 -2.23 -0.21
CA LEU A 90 10.45 -2.14 -0.71
C LEU A 90 10.60 -2.87 -2.05
N TYR A 91 9.96 -4.04 -2.19
CA TYR A 91 9.96 -4.78 -3.44
C TYR A 91 9.29 -3.97 -4.55
N ALA A 92 8.10 -3.41 -4.31
CA ALA A 92 7.38 -2.58 -5.27
C ALA A 92 8.19 -1.35 -5.71
N LEU A 93 8.81 -0.66 -4.75
CA LEU A 93 9.63 0.54 -4.99
C LEU A 93 10.89 0.22 -5.81
N SER A 94 11.52 -0.94 -5.58
CA SER A 94 12.65 -1.41 -6.38
C SER A 94 12.31 -1.71 -7.84
N ARG A 95 11.01 -1.86 -8.17
CA ARG A 95 10.49 -2.23 -9.49
C ARG A 95 9.82 -1.07 -10.23
N THR A 96 9.91 0.15 -9.72
CA THR A 96 9.24 1.34 -10.29
C THR A 96 9.58 1.59 -11.77
N THR A 97 10.77 1.18 -12.21
CA THR A 97 11.27 1.32 -13.59
C THR A 97 10.89 0.16 -14.53
N THR A 98 10.27 -0.92 -14.03
CA THR A 98 9.94 -2.11 -14.84
C THR A 98 8.56 -2.05 -15.49
N ALA A 99 7.95 -0.87 -15.55
CA ALA A 99 6.65 -0.68 -16.18
C ALA A 99 6.67 -1.05 -17.66
N ARG A 100 5.68 -1.83 -18.12
CA ARG A 100 5.60 -2.29 -19.52
C ARG A 100 5.08 -1.24 -20.49
N SER A 101 4.41 -0.21 -19.98
CA SER A 101 3.85 0.86 -20.80
C SER A 101 3.69 2.16 -20.02
N ASP A 102 3.57 3.28 -20.71
CA ASP A 102 3.48 4.62 -20.08
C ASP A 102 2.25 4.79 -19.17
N LYS A 103 1.16 4.05 -19.44
CA LYS A 103 -0.03 4.03 -18.56
C LYS A 103 0.20 3.24 -17.27
N ASP A 104 1.20 2.36 -17.26
CA ASP A 104 1.54 1.53 -16.11
C ASP A 104 2.68 2.14 -15.29
N GLN A 105 3.29 3.26 -15.74
CA GLN A 105 4.38 3.94 -15.03
C GLN A 105 3.87 4.74 -13.82
N LEU A 106 4.67 4.73 -12.75
CA LEU A 106 4.55 5.69 -11.67
C LEU A 106 5.16 7.02 -12.10
N ARG A 107 4.36 8.08 -12.02
CA ARG A 107 4.82 9.45 -12.25
C ARG A 107 5.28 10.08 -10.95
N GLU A 108 6.08 11.12 -11.07
CA GLU A 108 6.55 11.93 -9.96
C GLU A 108 5.39 12.41 -9.06
N THR A 109 4.27 12.84 -9.66
CA THR A 109 3.07 13.22 -8.90
C THR A 109 2.49 12.07 -8.09
N HIS A 110 2.56 10.83 -8.57
CA HIS A 110 2.09 9.67 -7.80
C HIS A 110 3.02 9.39 -6.62
N LEU A 111 4.33 9.53 -6.82
CA LEU A 111 5.34 9.31 -5.77
C LEU A 111 5.27 10.37 -4.66
N PHE A 112 4.97 11.63 -4.99
CA PHE A 112 4.74 12.66 -3.97
C PHE A 112 3.49 12.38 -3.12
N HIS A 113 2.37 12.04 -3.75
CA HIS A 113 1.17 11.65 -2.98
C HIS A 113 1.40 10.38 -2.14
N LEU A 114 2.20 9.45 -2.66
CA LEU A 114 2.57 8.24 -1.93
C LEU A 114 3.39 8.58 -0.68
N ARG A 115 4.37 9.49 -0.80
CA ARG A 115 5.14 10.00 0.34
C ARG A 115 4.23 10.59 1.41
N ASP A 116 3.29 11.44 1.01
CA ASP A 116 2.35 12.07 1.94
C ASP A 116 1.45 11.03 2.63
N SER A 117 1.05 9.99 1.89
CA SER A 117 0.27 8.87 2.44
C SER A 117 1.08 8.08 3.47
N VAL A 118 2.36 7.81 3.20
CA VAL A 118 3.25 7.11 4.14
C VAL A 118 3.40 7.91 5.44
N ILE A 119 3.63 9.22 5.36
CA ILE A 119 3.71 10.09 6.54
C ILE A 119 2.40 10.02 7.33
N ALA A 120 1.25 10.16 6.65
CA ALA A 120 -0.06 10.09 7.31
C ALA A 120 -0.33 8.73 7.98
N TRP A 121 0.13 7.63 7.39
CA TRP A 121 0.05 6.31 8.02
C TRP A 121 0.93 6.23 9.26
N CYS A 122 2.15 6.76 9.21
CA CYS A 122 3.07 6.77 10.33
C CYS A 122 2.51 7.61 11.50
N ASP A 123 1.91 8.77 11.24
CA ASP A 123 1.20 9.57 12.25
C ASP A 123 0.08 8.77 12.96
N ILE A 124 -0.57 7.85 12.24
CA ILE A 124 -1.59 6.97 12.83
C ILE A 124 -0.92 5.88 13.68
N LEU A 125 0.13 5.25 13.16
CA LEU A 125 0.82 4.14 13.80
C LEU A 125 1.68 4.55 15.01
N GLU A 126 2.16 5.79 15.05
CA GLU A 126 3.00 6.33 16.12
C GLU A 126 2.32 6.24 17.48
N ARG A 127 0.99 6.48 17.53
CA ARG A 127 0.20 6.39 18.78
C ARG A 127 0.20 4.98 19.40
N TYR A 128 0.52 3.96 18.61
CA TYR A 128 0.59 2.56 19.03
C TYR A 128 2.04 2.07 19.19
N GLY A 129 3.05 2.92 18.96
CA GLY A 129 4.46 2.50 18.94
C GLY A 129 4.81 1.61 17.75
N LEU A 130 4.03 1.67 16.65
CA LEU A 130 4.21 0.84 15.44
C LEU A 130 5.04 1.53 14.35
N VAL A 131 5.82 2.55 14.71
CA VAL A 131 6.83 3.19 13.85
C VAL A 131 8.22 2.86 14.40
N ASP A 132 8.41 1.59 14.77
CA ASP A 132 9.68 1.03 15.21
C ASP A 132 10.07 -0.11 14.25
N TYR A 133 11.34 -0.16 13.90
CA TYR A 133 11.94 -1.01 12.88
C TYR A 133 11.78 -2.50 13.19
N GLU A 134 11.71 -2.87 14.47
CA GLU A 134 11.54 -4.27 14.88
C GLU A 134 10.05 -4.68 14.99
N MET A 135 9.13 -3.72 15.14
CA MET A 135 7.76 -4.01 15.61
C MET A 135 6.66 -3.56 14.64
N GLY A 136 6.95 -2.69 13.68
CA GLY A 136 5.93 -2.05 12.85
C GLY A 136 6.41 -1.60 11.48
N PHE A 137 5.91 -0.45 11.02
CA PHE A 137 6.10 0.04 9.67
C PHE A 137 7.49 0.68 9.50
N TRP A 138 8.21 0.30 8.44
CA TRP A 138 9.57 0.79 8.16
C TRP A 138 9.54 2.14 7.44
N GLU A 139 9.08 3.18 8.15
CA GLU A 139 8.92 4.54 7.61
C GLU A 139 10.18 5.01 6.88
N LEU A 140 11.33 4.96 7.56
CA LEU A 140 12.58 5.51 7.03
C LEU A 140 12.97 4.85 5.71
N ASP A 141 12.99 3.51 5.64
CA ASP A 141 13.40 2.80 4.42
C ASP A 141 12.43 3.02 3.27
N ILE A 142 11.14 3.06 3.58
CA ILE A 142 10.09 3.24 2.58
C ILE A 142 10.17 4.68 2.03
N LEU A 143 10.37 5.68 2.88
CA LEU A 143 10.59 7.07 2.45
C LEU A 143 11.86 7.20 1.61
N GLU A 144 12.98 6.61 2.03
CA GLU A 144 14.24 6.61 1.27
C GLU A 144 14.07 5.94 -0.11
N ALA A 145 13.34 4.82 -0.17
CA ALA A 145 13.06 4.12 -1.42
C ALA A 145 12.12 4.92 -2.35
N ILE A 146 11.17 5.69 -1.78
CA ILE A 146 10.35 6.65 -2.56
C ILE A 146 11.23 7.76 -3.14
N GLU A 147 12.11 8.35 -2.33
CA GLU A 147 13.03 9.40 -2.78
C GLU A 147 13.95 8.90 -3.91
N ALA A 148 14.52 7.70 -3.76
CA ALA A 148 15.30 7.06 -4.81
C ALA A 148 14.48 6.85 -6.10
N SER A 149 13.21 6.47 -5.98
CA SER A 149 12.30 6.29 -7.12
C SER A 149 11.98 7.61 -7.83
N ILE A 150 11.84 8.72 -7.09
CA ILE A 150 11.65 10.07 -7.66
C ILE A 150 12.89 10.48 -8.47
N LEU A 151 14.08 10.26 -7.93
CA LEU A 151 15.34 10.55 -8.62
C LEU A 151 15.49 9.72 -9.90
N ALA A 152 15.16 8.42 -9.85
CA ALA A 152 15.20 7.53 -11.01
C ALA A 152 14.22 7.97 -12.11
N ALA A 153 12.99 8.36 -11.74
CA ALA A 153 12.00 8.88 -12.69
C ALA A 153 12.49 10.16 -13.40
N ASN A 154 13.25 11.01 -12.71
CA ASN A 154 13.82 12.23 -13.28
C ASN A 154 15.01 11.96 -14.21
N ASN A 155 15.83 10.95 -13.92
CA ASN A 155 16.98 10.61 -14.76
C ASN A 155 16.57 10.03 -16.13
N ILE A 156 15.49 9.22 -16.19
CA ILE A 156 14.94 8.69 -17.45
C ILE A 156 14.52 9.82 -18.41
N ARG A 157 14.06 10.96 -17.86
CA ARG A 157 13.63 12.12 -18.68
C ARG A 157 14.79 12.85 -19.34
N ILE A 158 16.00 12.78 -18.77
CA ILE A 158 17.19 13.41 -19.34
C ILE A 158 17.71 12.61 -20.54
N ASP A 159 17.79 11.28 -20.43
CA ASP A 159 18.33 10.43 -21.49
C ASP A 159 17.44 10.42 -22.76
N GLY A 160 16.13 10.63 -22.61
CA GLY A 160 15.20 10.76 -23.75
C GLY A 160 15.42 12.01 -24.61
N ASN A 161 16.14 13.02 -24.12
CA ASN A 161 16.31 14.31 -24.80
C ASN A 161 17.67 14.47 -25.50
N LEU A 162 18.55 13.47 -25.45
CA LEU A 162 19.87 13.49 -26.10
C LEU A 162 19.92 12.80 -27.47
N SER A 163 18.80 12.25 -27.97
CA SER A 163 18.79 11.51 -29.25
C SER A 163 18.45 12.34 -30.50
N ASP A 164 18.02 13.61 -30.37
CA ASP A 164 17.53 14.45 -31.47
C ASP A 164 18.50 15.59 -31.88
N ASN A 165 19.81 15.34 -31.91
CA ASN A 165 20.72 16.26 -32.59
C ASN A 165 21.81 15.54 -33.38
N SER A 166 21.40 14.84 -34.45
CA SER A 166 22.32 14.39 -35.50
C SER A 166 21.58 14.32 -36.83
N THR A 167 21.55 15.40 -37.60
CA THR A 167 21.55 15.29 -39.07
C THR A 167 21.96 16.60 -39.77
N ILE A 168 23.14 16.52 -40.40
CA ILE A 168 23.48 17.04 -41.74
C ILE A 168 23.88 18.52 -41.86
N THR A 169 25.20 18.71 -41.95
CA THR A 169 25.79 19.64 -42.94
C THR A 169 26.78 18.86 -43.80
N THR A 170 26.26 18.15 -44.79
CA THR A 170 26.96 17.97 -46.06
C THR A 170 26.55 19.13 -46.96
N GLU A 171 27.44 20.10 -47.16
CA GLU A 171 27.46 20.85 -48.40
C GLU A 171 28.89 20.97 -48.91
N SER A 172 29.05 20.42 -50.12
CA SER A 172 30.22 20.41 -50.96
C SER A 172 30.49 21.80 -51.55
N VAL A 173 31.77 22.19 -51.70
CA VAL A 173 32.48 22.46 -52.98
C VAL A 173 33.97 22.44 -52.69
#